data_AF-A0A7Y2II03-F1
#
_entry.id   AF-A0A7Y2II03-F1
#
_cell.length_a   1.000
_cell.length_b   1.000
_cell.length_c   1.000
_cell.angle_alpha   90.00
_cell.angle_beta   90.00
_cell.angle_gamma   90.00
#
_symmetry.space_group_name_H-M   'P 1'
#
loop_
_entity.id
_entity.type
_entity.pdbx_description
1 polymer ?
#
loop_
_entity_poly.entity_id
_entity_poly.type
_entity_poly.pdbx_seq_one_letter_code
_entity_poly.pdbx_strand_id
1 'polypeptide(L)'
;MTARSELVTVDPGRKVEYEGSILWFWSVDSLTFEPAGNGTRIIFENETHAPRWLGPFSALLNAAFQRQAARAVEGARRYLAITAPK
;
A
#
# COMPACT_ATOMS: atom_id res chain seq x y z
N MET A 1 20.14 -11.65 3.11
CA MET A 1 19.47 -10.36 3.37
C MET A 1 17.97 -10.61 3.25
N THR A 2 17.22 -10.44 4.33
CA THR A 2 15.83 -10.89 4.46
C THR A 2 14.89 -9.71 4.22
N ALA A 3 13.72 -9.94 3.60
CA ALA A 3 12.71 -8.90 3.46
C ALA A 3 12.31 -8.38 4.86
N ARG A 4 12.19 -7.06 5.01
CA ARG A 4 11.74 -6.40 6.25
C ARG A 4 10.51 -5.55 5.96
N SER A 5 9.67 -5.48 6.98
CA SER A 5 8.30 -5.02 6.90
C SER A 5 7.98 -4.35 8.23
N GLU A 6 8.00 -3.03 8.26
CA GLU A 6 7.83 -2.26 9.49
C GLU A 6 6.71 -1.22 9.33
N LEU A 7 5.84 -1.13 10.33
CA LEU A 7 4.83 -0.07 10.39
C LEU A 7 5.54 1.22 10.80
N VAL A 8 5.49 2.24 9.94
CA VAL A 8 6.13 3.54 10.17
C VAL A 8 5.20 4.42 10.99
N THR A 9 3.95 4.54 10.54
CA THR A 9 2.95 5.42 11.15
C THR A 9 1.59 4.73 11.16
N VAL A 10 0.89 4.80 12.28
CA VAL A 10 -0.53 4.42 12.37
C VAL A 10 -1.29 5.58 13.01
N ASP A 11 -2.08 6.27 12.20
CA ASP A 11 -3.10 7.22 12.63
C ASP A 11 -4.47 6.54 12.51
N PRO A 12 -5.06 6.04 13.62
CA PRO A 12 -6.26 5.22 13.59
C PRO A 12 -7.42 5.88 12.85
N GLY A 13 -7.90 5.22 11.80
CA GLY A 13 -9.04 5.68 11.00
C GLY A 13 -8.73 6.78 9.98
N ARG A 14 -7.48 7.25 9.89
CA ARG A 14 -7.07 8.28 8.93
C ARG A 14 -5.94 7.85 8.02
N LYS A 15 -4.85 7.32 8.55
CA LYS A 15 -3.66 6.99 7.76
C LYS A 15 -2.89 5.81 8.33
N VAL A 16 -2.45 4.92 7.45
CA VAL A 16 -1.50 3.86 7.79
C VAL A 16 -0.33 3.96 6.82
N GLU A 17 0.88 4.04 7.34
CA GLU A 17 2.12 3.99 6.58
C GLU A 17 2.92 2.77 6.96
N TYR A 18 3.44 2.11 5.93
CA TYR A 18 4.22 0.90 6.05
C TYR A 18 5.47 1.02 5.19
N GLU A 19 6.60 0.63 5.75
CA GLU A 19 7.85 0.54 5.01
C GLU A 19 8.19 -0.93 4.74
N GLY A 20 8.34 -1.24 3.45
CA GLY A 20 8.78 -2.54 2.98
C GLY A 20 10.17 -2.42 2.38
N SER A 21 11.06 -3.34 2.71
CA SER A 21 12.34 -3.47 2.03
C SER A 21 12.62 -4.92 1.63
N ILE A 22 13.13 -5.11 0.41
CA ILE A 22 13.59 -6.40 -0.09
C ILE A 22 14.87 -6.21 -0.89
N LEU A 23 15.95 -6.88 -0.45
CA LEU A 23 17.26 -6.79 -1.07
C LEU A 23 17.75 -5.33 -1.18
N TRP A 24 17.72 -4.78 -2.40
CA TRP A 24 18.18 -3.43 -2.76
C TRP A 24 17.01 -2.48 -3.02
N PHE A 25 15.78 -2.88 -2.75
CA PHE A 25 14.57 -2.10 -2.95
C PHE A 25 13.97 -1.73 -1.59
N TRP A 26 13.47 -0.51 -1.49
CA TRP A 26 12.64 -0.08 -0.37
C TRP A 26 11.45 0.75 -0.87
N SER A 27 10.33 0.66 -0.16
CA SER A 27 9.14 1.44 -0.45
C SER A 27 8.43 1.87 0.82
N VAL A 28 7.84 3.05 0.76
CA VAL A 28 6.89 3.54 1.76
C VAL A 28 5.51 3.51 1.12
N ASP A 29 4.66 2.62 1.63
CA ASP A 29 3.27 2.48 1.26
C ASP A 29 2.40 3.29 2.22
N SER A 30 1.56 4.17 1.70
CA SER A 30 0.66 5.03 2.46
C SER A 30 -0.79 4.73 2.05
N LEU A 31 -1.61 4.40 3.06
CA LEU A 31 -3.04 4.21 2.94
C LEU A 31 -3.75 5.31 3.72
N THR A 32 -4.44 6.20 3.01
CA THR A 32 -5.26 7.26 3.61
C THR A 32 -6.74 6.92 3.48
N PHE A 33 -7.49 7.11 4.57
CA PHE A 33 -8.92 6.86 4.66
C PHE A 33 -9.65 8.19 4.81
N GLU A 34 -10.50 8.52 3.85
CA GLU A 34 -11.26 9.76 3.83
C GLU A 34 -12.77 9.47 3.79
N PRO A 35 -13.61 10.23 4.52
CA PRO A 35 -15.06 10.17 4.34
C PRO A 35 -15.43 10.56 2.90
N ALA A 36 -16.29 9.78 2.25
CA ALA A 36 -16.78 10.06 0.91
C ALA A 36 -18.27 9.72 0.80
N GLY A 37 -19.12 10.73 1.03
CA GLY A 37 -20.58 10.56 1.06
C GLY A 37 -21.01 9.55 2.13
N ASN A 38 -21.65 8.46 1.70
CA ASN A 38 -22.12 7.37 2.59
C ASN A 38 -21.06 6.27 2.83
N GLY A 39 -19.79 6.52 2.50
CA GLY A 39 -18.73 5.52 2.62
C GLY A 39 -17.36 6.11 2.91
N THR A 40 -16.33 5.28 2.73
CA THR A 40 -14.93 5.66 2.93
C THR A 40 -14.19 5.51 1.61
N ARG A 41 -13.53 6.58 1.17
CA ARG A 41 -12.54 6.56 0.09
C ARG A 41 -11.21 6.11 0.67
N ILE A 42 -10.62 5.09 0.06
CA ILE A 42 -9.27 4.63 0.38
C ILE A 42 -8.35 5.16 -0.72
N ILE A 43 -7.33 5.92 -0.33
CA ILE A 43 -6.28 6.42 -1.22
C ILE A 43 -5.02 5.62 -0.91
N PHE A 44 -4.44 5.00 -1.93
CA PHE A 44 -3.18 4.29 -1.82
C PHE A 44 -2.10 5.07 -2.57
N GLU A 45 -1.01 5.37 -1.89
CA GLU A 45 0.18 6.00 -2.43
C GLU A 45 1.37 5.07 -2.14
N ASN A 46 2.28 4.97 -3.10
CA ASN A 46 3.50 4.19 -2.95
C ASN A 46 4.67 5.04 -3.41
N GLU A 47 5.59 5.29 -2.49
CA GLU A 47 6.89 5.85 -2.81
C GLU A 47 7.89 4.70 -2.86
N THR A 48 8.41 4.44 -4.04
CA THR A 48 9.34 3.36 -4.29
C THR A 48 10.71 3.95 -4.59
N HIS A 49 11.76 3.42 -3.95
CA HIS A 49 13.10 3.66 -4.43
C HIS A 49 13.84 2.37 -4.77
N ALA A 50 14.45 2.41 -5.95
CA ALA A 50 15.19 1.32 -6.52
C ALA A 50 16.54 1.86 -7.02
N PRO A 51 17.61 1.04 -6.96
CA PRO A 51 18.89 1.41 -7.51
C PRO A 51 18.82 1.73 -9.00
N ARG A 52 19.57 2.75 -9.42
CA ARG A 52 19.62 3.17 -10.84
C ARG A 52 20.02 2.05 -11.80
N TRP A 53 20.81 1.08 -11.35
CA TRP A 53 21.24 -0.07 -12.17
C TRP A 53 20.09 -1.00 -12.57
N LEU A 54 18.94 -0.94 -11.89
CA LEU A 54 17.75 -1.70 -12.30
C LEU A 54 17.07 -1.10 -13.53
N GLY A 55 17.37 0.15 -13.90
CA GLY A 55 16.89 0.80 -15.13
C GLY A 55 15.41 0.51 -15.42
N PRO A 56 15.06 -0.07 -16.60
CA PRO A 56 13.68 -0.32 -17.00
C PRO A 56 12.94 -1.36 -16.13
N PHE A 57 13.67 -2.22 -15.40
CA PHE A 57 13.06 -3.16 -14.47
C PHE A 57 12.35 -2.44 -13.30
N SER A 58 12.78 -1.23 -12.95
CA SER A 58 12.14 -0.42 -11.89
C SER A 58 10.69 -0.08 -12.22
N ALA A 59 10.38 0.26 -13.48
CA ALA A 59 9.03 0.58 -13.93
C ALA A 59 8.11 -0.67 -13.89
N LEU A 60 8.66 -1.82 -14.27
CA LEU A 60 7.93 -3.09 -14.25
C LEU A 60 7.63 -3.54 -12.82
N LEU A 61 8.59 -3.37 -11.90
CA LEU A 61 8.40 -3.60 -10.47
C LEU A 61 7.35 -2.65 -9.88
N ASN A 62 7.44 -1.36 -10.18
CA ASN A 62 6.45 -0.38 -9.72
C ASN A 62 5.02 -0.75 -10.20
N ALA A 63 4.87 -1.13 -11.47
CA ALA A 63 3.59 -1.60 -11.99
C ALA A 63 3.09 -2.87 -11.28
N ALA A 64 3.99 -3.78 -10.88
CA ALA A 64 3.63 -4.97 -10.12
C ALA A 64 3.15 -4.61 -8.69
N PHE A 65 3.84 -3.69 -8.01
CA PHE A 65 3.44 -3.22 -6.68
C PHE A 65 2.09 -2.49 -6.70
N GLN A 66 1.87 -1.62 -7.69
CA GLN A 66 0.57 -0.96 -7.88
C GLN A 66 -0.57 -1.97 -8.09
N ARG A 67 -0.33 -3.05 -8.86
CA ARG A 67 -1.32 -4.13 -9.02
C ARG A 67 -1.58 -4.88 -7.72
N GLN A 68 -0.54 -5.16 -6.93
CA GLN A 68 -0.68 -5.84 -5.65
C GLN A 68 -1.46 -4.98 -4.66
N ALA A 69 -1.15 -3.68 -4.58
CA ALA A 69 -1.87 -2.73 -3.75
C ALA A 69 -3.35 -2.61 -4.13
N ALA A 70 -3.65 -2.49 -5.43
CA ALA A 70 -5.03 -2.47 -5.91
C ALA A 70 -5.81 -3.73 -5.51
N ARG A 71 -5.17 -4.92 -5.57
CA ARG A 71 -5.78 -6.18 -5.09
C ARG A 71 -5.98 -6.19 -3.58
N ALA A 72 -5.04 -5.66 -2.81
CA ALA A 72 -5.16 -5.56 -1.35
C ALA A 72 -6.30 -4.63 -0.94
N VAL A 73 -6.41 -3.46 -1.58
CA VAL A 73 -7.52 -2.50 -1.36
C VAL A 73 -8.87 -3.13 -1.73
N GLU A 74 -8.96 -3.81 -2.87
CA GLU A 74 -10.17 -4.52 -3.28
C GLU A 74 -10.52 -5.67 -2.30
N GLY A 75 -9.51 -6.40 -1.81
CA GLY A 75 -9.69 -7.42 -0.77
C GLY A 75 -10.22 -6.84 0.53
N ALA A 76 -9.63 -5.73 1.00
CA ALA A 76 -10.09 -5.01 2.18
C ALA A 76 -11.52 -4.49 2.02
N ARG A 77 -11.86 -3.94 0.85
CA ARG A 77 -13.22 -3.51 0.53
C ARG A 77 -14.23 -4.67 0.60
N ARG A 78 -13.89 -5.84 0.06
CA ARG A 78 -14.74 -7.05 0.13
C ARG A 78 -14.89 -7.58 1.55
N TYR A 79 -13.79 -7.57 2.32
CA TYR A 79 -13.81 -8.01 3.71
C TYR A 79 -14.67 -7.10 4.59
N LEU A 80 -14.51 -5.78 4.46
CA LEU A 80 -15.29 -4.79 5.21
C LEU A 80 -16.77 -4.77 4.80
N ALA A 81 -17.09 -5.12 3.56
CA ALA A 81 -18.47 -5.28 3.10
C ALA A 81 -19.21 -6.48 3.74
N ILE A 82 -18.55 -7.33 4.54
CA ILE A 82 -19.15 -8.52 5.18
C ILE A 82 -19.51 -8.34 6.66
N THR A 83 -19.22 -7.19 7.29
CA THR A 83 -19.69 -6.93 8.67
C THR A 83 -20.23 -5.51 8.82
N ALA A 84 -21.32 -5.21 8.11
CA ALA A 84 -22.31 -4.31 8.65
C ALA A 84 -23.35 -5.18 9.39
N PRO A 85 -23.42 -5.15 10.74
CA PRO A 85 -24.57 -5.76 11.41
C PRO A 85 -25.84 -5.09 10.87
N LYS A 86 -26.81 -5.92 10.48
CA LYS A 86 -28.15 -5.50 10.09
C LYS A 86 -28.85 -4.74 11.22
#